data_AF-I6CV99-F1
#
_entry.id   AF-I6CV99-F1
#
_cell.length_a   1.000
_cell.length_b   1.000
_cell.length_c   1.000
_cell.angle_alpha   90.00
_cell.angle_beta   90.00
_cell.angle_gamma   90.00
#
_symmetry.space_group_name_H-M   'P 1'
#
loop_
_entity.id
_entity.type
_entity.pdbx_description
1 polymer ?
#
loop_
_entity_poly.entity_id
_entity_poly.type
_entity_poly.pdbx_seq_one_letter_code
_entity_poly.pdbx_strand_id
1 'polypeptide(L)'
;MGYIAWLATAYRMSFSREINLGLAQHEFELFCQPLLNARSQQCIGVEILLRWNNPRQGRISPDVFIPIAEEHHLIVPLTRYVMAETIRQRHVFPMSSQFHVGINVAPSHFRRGVLIKDLNQYWFSAHPIQQLILEITERDALLDVDYRIARELHRKNVKLAIDDFGTGNSSFSWLETLRPDVLKIDKSFTAAIGSDAVNSTVTDIIIALGQRLNI
;
A
#
# COMPACT_ATOMS: atom_id res chain seq x y z
N MET A 1 7.92 -16.19 -19.28
CA MET A 1 7.10 -14.98 -19.54
C MET A 1 5.87 -15.24 -20.42
N GLY A 2 5.91 -16.14 -21.42
CA GLY A 2 4.74 -16.38 -22.30
C GLY A 2 3.55 -17.14 -21.68
N TYR A 3 3.77 -18.04 -20.71
CA TYR A 3 2.72 -18.87 -20.12
C TYR A 3 1.79 -18.09 -19.17
N ILE A 4 2.36 -17.19 -18.37
CA ILE A 4 1.61 -16.27 -17.48
C ILE A 4 0.84 -15.25 -18.31
N ALA A 5 1.46 -14.72 -19.38
CA ALA A 5 0.78 -13.82 -20.31
C ALA A 5 -0.38 -14.53 -21.04
N TRP A 6 -0.22 -15.79 -21.44
CA TRP A 6 -1.29 -16.56 -22.11
C TRP A 6 -2.46 -16.89 -21.16
N LEU A 7 -2.19 -17.29 -19.91
CA LEU A 7 -3.22 -17.44 -18.88
C LEU A 7 -3.92 -16.11 -18.60
N ALA A 8 -3.16 -15.01 -18.53
CA ALA A 8 -3.69 -13.68 -18.29
C ALA A 8 -4.55 -13.12 -19.43
N THR A 9 -4.48 -13.64 -20.66
CA THR A 9 -5.34 -13.18 -21.79
C THR A 9 -6.60 -14.05 -21.94
N ALA A 10 -6.51 -15.36 -21.70
CA ALA A 10 -7.64 -16.29 -21.85
C ALA A 10 -8.63 -16.26 -20.67
N TYR A 11 -8.23 -15.76 -19.48
CA TYR A 11 -9.02 -15.79 -18.24
C TYR A 11 -9.52 -14.42 -17.72
N ARG A 12 -9.30 -13.30 -18.43
CA ARG A 12 -9.64 -11.95 -17.88
C ARG A 12 -11.11 -11.79 -17.45
N MET A 13 -12.06 -12.34 -18.19
CA MET A 13 -13.48 -12.28 -17.80
C MET A 13 -13.84 -13.23 -16.65
N SER A 14 -13.05 -14.28 -16.35
CA SER A 14 -13.32 -15.15 -15.20
C SER A 14 -12.67 -14.63 -13.92
N PHE A 15 -11.52 -13.96 -14.02
CA PHE A 15 -10.75 -13.58 -12.83
C PHE A 15 -11.42 -12.50 -11.97
N SER A 16 -12.12 -11.52 -12.57
CA SER A 16 -12.89 -10.54 -11.81
C SER A 16 -14.05 -11.20 -11.03
N ARG A 17 -14.69 -12.22 -11.61
CA ARG A 17 -15.67 -13.05 -10.90
C ARG A 17 -15.01 -13.87 -9.80
N GLU A 18 -13.84 -14.44 -10.06
CA GLU A 18 -13.08 -15.21 -9.06
C GLU A 18 -12.62 -14.34 -7.88
N ILE A 19 -12.22 -13.08 -8.10
CA ILE A 19 -11.89 -12.14 -7.00
C ILE A 19 -13.13 -11.89 -6.13
N ASN A 20 -14.30 -11.65 -6.73
CA ASN A 20 -15.53 -11.45 -5.97
C ASN A 20 -15.95 -12.72 -5.21
N LEU A 21 -15.82 -13.89 -5.83
CA LEU A 21 -16.07 -15.17 -5.17
C LEU A 21 -15.08 -15.38 -4.02
N GLY A 22 -13.80 -15.12 -4.23
CA GLY A 22 -12.77 -15.24 -3.21
C GLY A 22 -13.00 -14.32 -2.02
N LEU A 23 -13.49 -13.10 -2.25
CA LEU A 23 -13.94 -12.20 -1.19
C LEU A 23 -15.12 -12.79 -0.40
N ALA A 24 -16.12 -13.33 -1.11
CA ALA A 24 -17.31 -13.94 -0.49
C ALA A 24 -17.00 -15.26 0.24
N GLN A 25 -15.96 -15.97 -0.18
CA GLN A 25 -15.56 -17.29 0.33
C GLN A 25 -14.36 -17.22 1.29
N HIS A 26 -13.92 -16.01 1.68
CA HIS A 26 -12.78 -15.80 2.58
C HIS A 26 -11.47 -16.46 2.10
N GLU A 27 -11.23 -16.46 0.79
CA GLU A 27 -10.00 -16.99 0.17
C GLU A 27 -8.80 -16.04 0.30
N PHE A 28 -9.05 -14.81 0.75
CA PHE A 28 -8.03 -13.80 0.97
C PHE A 28 -7.55 -13.80 2.42
N GLU A 29 -6.25 -13.69 2.62
CA GLU A 29 -5.63 -13.60 3.94
C GLU A 29 -4.69 -12.40 4.01
N LEU A 30 -4.41 -11.96 5.24
CA LEU A 30 -3.51 -10.84 5.50
C LEU A 30 -2.19 -11.35 6.05
N PHE A 31 -1.10 -10.97 5.39
CA PHE A 31 0.26 -11.17 5.88
C PHE A 31 0.76 -9.85 6.47
N CYS A 32 1.56 -9.93 7.53
CA CYS A 32 2.18 -8.77 8.15
C CYS A 32 3.68 -8.80 7.86
N GLN A 33 4.19 -7.79 7.17
CA GLN A 33 5.62 -7.60 6.98
C GLN A 33 6.15 -6.63 8.04
N PRO A 34 7.07 -7.04 8.93
CA PRO A 34 7.61 -6.17 9.97
C PRO A 34 8.39 -4.98 9.41
N LEU A 35 8.20 -3.81 10.00
CA LEU A 35 8.98 -2.60 9.77
C LEU A 35 9.93 -2.41 10.96
N LEU A 36 11.23 -2.43 10.70
CA LEU A 36 12.26 -2.35 11.74
C LEU A 36 12.91 -0.97 11.79
N ASN A 37 13.09 -0.44 12.99
CA ASN A 37 13.94 0.73 13.17
C ASN A 37 15.41 0.34 12.96
N ALA A 38 16.07 0.92 11.97
CA ALA A 38 17.43 0.52 11.57
C ALA A 38 18.47 0.61 12.70
N ARG A 39 18.31 1.54 13.66
CA ARG A 39 19.26 1.71 14.77
C ARG A 39 18.99 0.76 15.94
N SER A 40 17.74 0.70 16.40
CA SER A 40 17.36 -0.08 17.58
C SER A 40 17.00 -1.53 17.27
N GLN A 41 16.79 -1.86 15.99
CA GLN A 41 16.31 -3.16 15.49
C GLN A 41 14.94 -3.57 16.06
N GLN A 42 14.23 -2.63 16.70
CA GLN A 42 12.89 -2.85 17.22
C GLN A 42 11.87 -2.82 16.07
N CYS A 43 10.87 -3.69 16.16
CA CYS A 43 9.71 -3.63 15.27
C CYS A 43 8.85 -2.44 15.65
N ILE A 44 8.75 -1.47 14.75
CA ILE A 44 8.00 -0.22 14.92
C ILE A 44 6.66 -0.23 14.19
N GLY A 45 6.37 -1.28 13.43
CA GLY A 45 5.12 -1.40 12.71
C GLY A 45 5.08 -2.60 11.80
N VAL A 46 3.99 -2.71 11.05
CA VAL A 46 3.82 -3.72 10.00
C VAL A 46 3.20 -3.10 8.77
N GLU A 47 3.59 -3.59 7.61
CA GLU A 47 2.84 -3.42 6.37
C GLU A 47 1.89 -4.61 6.20
N ILE A 48 0.61 -4.33 5.94
CA ILE A 48 -0.42 -5.33 5.70
C ILE A 48 -0.48 -5.68 4.22
N LEU A 49 -0.27 -6.96 3.93
CA LEU A 49 -0.14 -7.47 2.58
C LEU A 49 -1.22 -8.51 2.29
N LEU A 50 -2.06 -8.24 1.30
CA LEU A 50 -3.10 -9.16 0.86
C LEU A 50 -2.47 -10.37 0.14
N ARG A 51 -2.96 -11.57 0.45
CA ARG A 51 -2.61 -12.81 -0.25
C ARG A 51 -3.89 -13.53 -0.65
N TRP A 52 -3.88 -14.16 -1.81
CA TRP A 52 -5.01 -14.93 -2.31
C TRP A 52 -4.65 -16.41 -2.36
N ASN A 53 -5.34 -17.20 -1.54
CA ASN A 53 -5.26 -18.66 -1.56
C ASN A 53 -6.49 -19.20 -2.28
N ASN A 54 -6.37 -19.33 -3.59
CA ASN A 54 -7.43 -19.87 -4.41
C ASN A 54 -7.44 -21.41 -4.26
N PRO A 55 -8.58 -22.04 -3.88
CA PRO A 55 -8.64 -23.47 -3.62
C PRO A 55 -8.39 -24.32 -4.87
N ARG A 56 -8.53 -23.74 -6.07
CA ARG A 56 -8.35 -24.45 -7.35
C ARG A 56 -6.96 -24.23 -7.94
N GLN A 57 -6.39 -23.03 -7.75
CA GLN A 57 -5.12 -22.63 -8.38
C GLN A 57 -3.95 -22.55 -7.39
N GLY A 58 -4.22 -22.70 -6.09
CA GLY A 58 -3.24 -22.47 -5.04
C GLY A 58 -3.02 -20.97 -4.80
N ARG A 59 -1.84 -20.63 -4.30
CA ARG A 59 -1.50 -19.24 -3.98
C ARG A 59 -1.30 -18.41 -5.25
N ILE A 60 -2.11 -17.37 -5.41
CA ILE A 60 -2.04 -16.44 -6.54
C ILE A 60 -1.26 -15.19 -6.11
N SER A 61 -0.29 -14.77 -6.93
CA SER A 61 0.53 -13.58 -6.64
C SER A 61 -0.30 -12.29 -6.74
N PRO A 62 -0.10 -11.30 -5.83
CA PRO A 62 -0.65 -9.95 -5.99
C PRO A 62 -0.37 -9.33 -7.36
N ASP A 63 0.81 -9.55 -7.93
CA ASP A 63 1.19 -9.05 -9.26
C ASP A 63 0.28 -9.57 -10.38
N VAL A 64 -0.46 -10.66 -10.14
CA VAL A 64 -1.43 -11.22 -11.09
C VAL A 64 -2.81 -10.63 -10.88
N PHE A 65 -3.31 -10.57 -9.65
CA PHE A 65 -4.70 -10.21 -9.40
C PHE A 65 -4.94 -8.72 -9.12
N ILE A 66 -3.95 -7.97 -8.64
CA ILE A 66 -4.09 -6.53 -8.37
C ILE A 66 -4.36 -5.74 -9.67
N PRO A 67 -3.59 -5.93 -10.78
CA PRO A 67 -3.90 -5.21 -12.02
C PRO A 67 -5.30 -5.50 -12.56
N ILE A 68 -5.76 -6.75 -12.40
CA ILE A 68 -7.12 -7.15 -12.78
C ILE A 68 -8.15 -6.48 -11.87
N ALA A 69 -7.88 -6.42 -10.56
CA ALA A 69 -8.75 -5.74 -9.61
C ALA A 69 -8.87 -4.25 -9.92
N GLU A 70 -7.80 -3.60 -10.38
CA GLU A 70 -7.83 -2.20 -10.81
C GLU A 70 -8.64 -2.01 -12.09
N GLU A 71 -8.36 -2.83 -13.13
CA GLU A 71 -9.07 -2.81 -14.43
C GLU A 71 -10.59 -3.01 -14.25
N HIS A 72 -11.00 -3.83 -13.28
CA HIS A 72 -12.39 -4.16 -13.02
C HIS A 72 -13.01 -3.44 -11.80
N HIS A 73 -12.37 -2.40 -11.26
CA HIS A 73 -12.84 -1.61 -10.12
C HIS A 73 -13.10 -2.41 -8.82
N LEU A 74 -12.43 -3.55 -8.66
CA LEU A 74 -12.45 -4.40 -7.47
C LEU A 74 -11.36 -4.04 -6.45
N ILE A 75 -10.43 -3.15 -6.79
CA ILE A 75 -9.36 -2.74 -5.88
C ILE A 75 -9.92 -2.08 -4.60
N VAL A 76 -10.94 -1.21 -4.71
CA VAL A 76 -11.57 -0.58 -3.54
C VAL A 76 -12.27 -1.62 -2.64
N PRO A 77 -13.09 -2.57 -3.17
CA PRO A 77 -13.56 -3.71 -2.39
C PRO A 77 -12.46 -4.51 -1.68
N LEU A 78 -11.34 -4.78 -2.34
CA LEU A 78 -10.20 -5.47 -1.72
C LEU A 78 -9.58 -4.63 -0.59
N THR A 79 -9.39 -3.33 -0.79
CA THR A 79 -8.90 -2.43 0.26
C THR A 79 -9.84 -2.39 1.47
N ARG A 80 -11.16 -2.38 1.25
CA ARG A 80 -12.15 -2.47 2.34
C ARG A 80 -12.02 -3.80 3.11
N TYR A 81 -11.83 -4.90 2.39
CA TYR A 81 -11.58 -6.20 3.00
C TYR A 81 -10.32 -6.16 3.88
N VAL A 82 -9.22 -5.60 3.37
CA VAL A 82 -7.98 -5.41 4.14
C VAL A 82 -8.24 -4.59 5.40
N MET A 83 -8.86 -3.42 5.30
CA MET A 83 -9.16 -2.57 6.47
C MET A 83 -10.01 -3.29 7.52
N ALA A 84 -11.09 -3.96 7.09
CA ALA A 84 -11.98 -4.68 7.97
C ALA A 84 -11.24 -5.82 8.71
N GLU A 85 -10.44 -6.58 7.97
CA GLU A 85 -9.73 -7.74 8.48
C GLU A 85 -8.53 -7.35 9.38
N THR A 86 -7.81 -6.29 9.03
CA THR A 86 -6.78 -5.69 9.90
C THR A 86 -7.36 -5.28 11.25
N ILE A 87 -8.52 -4.61 11.24
CA ILE A 87 -9.18 -4.19 12.47
C ILE A 87 -9.76 -5.36 13.25
N ARG A 88 -10.26 -6.41 12.58
CA ARG A 88 -10.71 -7.66 13.22
C ARG A 88 -9.56 -8.33 13.98
N GLN A 89 -8.36 -8.30 13.41
CA GLN A 89 -7.16 -8.91 13.98
C GLN A 89 -6.31 -7.94 14.84
N ARG A 90 -6.76 -6.71 15.09
CA ARG A 90 -5.93 -5.64 15.70
C ARG A 90 -5.25 -5.98 17.03
N HIS A 91 -5.79 -6.94 17.78
CA HIS A 91 -5.25 -7.39 19.06
C HIS A 91 -3.88 -8.08 18.95
N VAL A 92 -3.47 -8.50 17.73
CA VAL A 92 -2.14 -9.07 17.50
C VAL A 92 -1.06 -7.99 17.44
N PHE A 93 -1.44 -6.72 17.30
CA PHE A 93 -0.51 -5.60 17.25
C PHE A 93 -0.28 -5.00 18.65
N PRO A 94 0.92 -4.50 18.94
CA PRO A 94 1.19 -3.77 20.18
C PRO A 94 0.20 -2.63 20.41
N MET A 95 -0.29 -2.49 21.64
CA MET A 95 -1.20 -1.41 22.05
C MET A 95 -0.41 -0.11 22.29
N SER A 96 0.13 0.45 21.21
CA SER A 96 0.98 1.64 21.22
C SER A 96 0.67 2.54 20.03
N SER A 97 0.57 3.85 20.28
CA SER A 97 0.41 4.86 19.24
C SER A 97 1.67 5.09 18.42
N GLN A 98 2.80 4.55 18.87
CA GLN A 98 4.05 4.53 18.12
C GLN A 98 4.14 3.34 17.16
N PHE A 99 3.26 2.34 17.31
CA PHE A 99 3.24 1.20 16.40
C PHE A 99 2.46 1.53 15.14
N HIS A 100 3.11 1.41 14.00
CA HIS A 100 2.54 1.75 12.71
C HIS A 100 1.83 0.53 12.07
N VAL A 101 0.71 0.79 11.41
CA VAL A 101 0.03 -0.19 10.54
C VAL A 101 -0.12 0.43 9.15
N GLY A 102 0.64 -0.11 8.20
CA GLY A 102 0.64 0.29 6.79
C GLY A 102 -0.42 -0.47 6.00
N ILE A 103 -1.25 0.24 5.23
CA ILE A 103 -2.22 -0.34 4.30
C ILE A 103 -2.07 0.30 2.93
N ASN A 104 -1.86 -0.54 1.92
CA ASN A 104 -1.83 -0.14 0.53
C ASN A 104 -3.21 0.31 0.04
N VAL A 105 -3.26 1.48 -0.61
CA VAL A 105 -4.47 2.09 -1.14
C VAL A 105 -4.25 2.56 -2.58
N ALA A 106 -5.16 2.20 -3.48
CA ALA A 106 -5.14 2.72 -4.84
C ALA A 106 -5.65 4.17 -4.88
N PRO A 107 -5.17 5.03 -5.80
CA PRO A 107 -5.65 6.41 -5.94
C PRO A 107 -7.13 6.50 -6.26
N SER A 108 -7.67 5.50 -6.96
CA SER A 108 -9.10 5.43 -7.25
C SER A 108 -9.96 5.51 -5.97
N HIS A 109 -9.41 5.08 -4.82
CA HIS A 109 -10.07 5.18 -3.51
C HIS A 109 -10.12 6.61 -2.96
N PHE A 110 -9.18 7.48 -3.34
CA PHE A 110 -9.16 8.90 -2.95
C PHE A 110 -10.24 9.72 -3.65
N ARG A 111 -10.80 9.23 -4.76
CA ARG A 111 -11.81 9.95 -5.51
C ARG A 111 -13.11 10.09 -4.71
N ARG A 112 -13.74 11.27 -4.80
CA ARG A 112 -15.08 11.56 -4.25
C ARG A 112 -15.25 11.25 -2.75
N GLY A 113 -14.17 11.27 -1.97
CA GLY A 113 -14.20 11.07 -0.51
C GLY A 113 -14.54 9.64 -0.07
N VAL A 114 -14.47 8.66 -0.97
CA VAL A 114 -14.80 7.25 -0.67
C VAL A 114 -13.86 6.68 0.41
N LEU A 115 -12.56 6.95 0.30
CA LEU A 115 -11.57 6.53 1.29
C LEU A 115 -11.89 7.03 2.70
N ILE A 116 -12.25 8.31 2.86
CA ILE A 116 -12.60 8.88 4.17
C ILE A 116 -13.82 8.16 4.75
N LYS A 117 -14.85 7.92 3.93
CA LYS A 117 -16.04 7.18 4.36
C LYS A 117 -15.69 5.79 4.86
N ASP A 118 -14.85 5.07 4.11
CA ASP A 118 -14.45 3.71 4.46
C ASP A 118 -13.56 3.69 5.72
N LEU A 119 -12.64 4.64 5.88
CA LEU A 119 -11.85 4.77 7.11
C LEU A 119 -12.72 5.09 8.32
N ASN A 120 -13.74 5.94 8.19
CA ASN A 120 -14.70 6.19 9.27
C ASN A 120 -15.46 4.91 9.63
N GLN A 121 -15.83 4.10 8.64
CA GLN A 121 -16.56 2.86 8.84
C GLN A 121 -15.71 1.76 9.49
N TYR A 122 -14.47 1.56 9.03
CA TYR A 122 -13.65 0.41 9.42
C TYR A 122 -12.60 0.76 10.47
N TRP A 123 -11.82 1.82 10.24
CA TRP A 123 -10.68 2.17 11.09
C TRP A 123 -11.10 3.00 12.30
N PHE A 124 -11.66 4.19 12.09
CA PHE A 124 -11.95 5.12 13.18
C PHE A 124 -13.06 4.64 14.13
N SER A 125 -14.07 3.93 13.61
CA SER A 125 -15.14 3.35 14.44
C SER A 125 -14.61 2.37 15.50
N ALA A 126 -13.49 1.70 15.20
CA ALA A 126 -12.85 0.75 16.10
C ALA A 126 -11.90 1.39 17.11
N HIS A 127 -11.66 2.71 17.01
CA HIS A 127 -10.76 3.49 17.88
C HIS A 127 -9.38 2.82 18.09
N PRO A 128 -8.66 2.43 17.02
CA PRO A 128 -7.36 1.80 17.14
C PRO A 128 -6.35 2.77 17.76
N ILE A 129 -5.49 2.23 18.61
CA ILE A 129 -4.40 3.00 19.23
C ILE A 129 -3.26 3.17 18.23
N GLN A 130 -3.06 2.20 17.32
CA GLN A 130 -1.97 2.19 16.35
C GLN A 130 -2.09 3.35 15.35
N GLN A 131 -0.94 3.83 14.87
CA GLN A 131 -0.87 4.88 13.86
C GLN A 131 -1.10 4.27 12.47
N LEU A 132 -2.16 4.70 11.79
CA LEU A 132 -2.42 4.32 10.41
C LEU A 132 -1.45 5.04 9.47
N ILE A 133 -0.86 4.28 8.55
CA ILE A 133 -0.13 4.77 7.40
C ILE A 133 -0.83 4.23 6.15
N LEU A 134 -1.20 5.13 5.24
CA LEU A 134 -1.74 4.75 3.94
C LEU A 134 -0.65 4.88 2.89
N GLU A 135 -0.44 3.79 2.16
CA GLU A 135 0.65 3.67 1.20
C GLU A 135 0.08 3.76 -0.22
N ILE A 136 0.64 4.65 -1.03
CA ILE A 136 0.23 4.88 -2.42
C ILE A 136 1.47 4.71 -3.27
N THR A 137 1.38 3.95 -4.37
CA THR A 137 2.52 3.80 -5.28
C THR A 137 2.82 5.13 -5.98
N GLU A 138 4.09 5.36 -6.28
CA GLU A 138 4.55 6.59 -6.93
C GLU A 138 3.81 6.87 -8.26
N ARG A 139 3.66 5.85 -9.11
CA ARG A 139 3.06 5.98 -10.45
C ARG A 139 1.61 6.42 -10.38
N ASP A 140 0.92 5.87 -9.41
CA ASP A 140 -0.52 6.02 -9.24
C ASP A 140 -0.85 7.36 -8.56
N ALA A 141 0.01 7.79 -7.63
CA ALA A 141 -0.19 9.01 -6.87
C ALA A 141 -0.08 10.30 -7.69
N LEU A 142 0.61 10.25 -8.84
CA LEU A 142 0.78 11.37 -9.77
C LEU A 142 -0.47 11.68 -10.61
N LEU A 143 -1.34 10.69 -10.83
CA LEU A 143 -2.42 10.82 -11.81
C LEU A 143 -3.77 11.18 -11.18
N ASP A 144 -4.00 10.87 -9.90
CA ASP A 144 -5.37 10.77 -9.39
C ASP A 144 -5.64 11.11 -7.91
N VAL A 145 -4.64 11.54 -7.14
CA VAL A 145 -4.86 11.86 -5.71
C VAL A 145 -5.55 13.22 -5.57
N ASP A 146 -6.75 13.23 -4.99
CA ASP A 146 -7.42 14.48 -4.57
C ASP A 146 -6.71 15.03 -3.32
N TYR A 147 -5.85 16.04 -3.50
CA TYR A 147 -5.10 16.67 -2.41
C TYR A 147 -5.98 17.20 -1.26
N ARG A 148 -7.28 17.45 -1.49
CA ARG A 148 -8.20 17.81 -0.40
C ARG A 148 -8.39 16.64 0.57
N ILE A 149 -8.48 15.42 0.04
CA ILE A 149 -8.58 14.19 0.81
C ILE A 149 -7.28 13.93 1.56
N ALA A 150 -6.11 14.11 0.93
CA ALA A 150 -4.82 14.01 1.62
C ALA A 150 -4.73 14.95 2.83
N ARG A 151 -5.15 16.22 2.67
CA ARG A 151 -5.21 17.17 3.80
C ARG A 151 -6.21 16.75 4.88
N GLU A 152 -7.33 16.15 4.51
CA GLU A 152 -8.30 15.64 5.47
C GLU A 152 -7.76 14.44 6.25
N LEU A 153 -7.03 13.54 5.60
CA LEU A 153 -6.34 12.41 6.23
C LEU A 153 -5.34 12.90 7.28
N HIS A 154 -4.50 13.89 6.95
CA HIS A 154 -3.58 14.48 7.92
C HIS A 154 -4.30 15.10 9.12
N ARG A 155 -5.44 15.78 8.91
CA ARG A 155 -6.26 16.32 10.02
C ARG A 155 -6.84 15.24 10.92
N LYS A 156 -7.03 14.03 10.40
CA LYS A 156 -7.48 12.85 11.14
C LYS A 156 -6.31 12.02 11.71
N ASN A 157 -5.10 12.57 11.71
CA ASN A 157 -3.89 11.90 12.16
C ASN A 157 -3.62 10.59 11.40
N VAL A 158 -3.94 10.54 10.10
CA VAL A 158 -3.53 9.46 9.20
C VAL A 158 -2.31 9.92 8.44
N LYS A 159 -1.26 9.11 8.46
CA LYS A 159 -0.02 9.39 7.74
C LYS A 159 -0.09 8.86 6.30
N LEU A 160 0.64 9.49 5.40
CA LEU A 160 0.77 9.06 4.01
C LEU A 160 2.19 8.59 3.72
N ALA A 161 2.31 7.44 3.06
CA ALA A 161 3.57 6.94 2.52
C ALA A 161 3.50 6.88 1.00
N ILE A 162 4.63 7.18 0.35
CA ILE A 162 4.83 6.88 -1.06
C ILE A 162 5.62 5.60 -1.19
N ASP A 163 5.04 4.62 -1.87
CA ASP A 163 5.66 3.34 -2.15
C ASP A 163 6.32 3.30 -3.53
N ASP A 164 7.30 2.40 -3.68
CA ASP A 164 8.11 2.19 -4.87
C ASP A 164 8.76 3.49 -5.42
N PHE A 165 9.19 4.38 -4.52
CA PHE A 165 9.76 5.67 -4.91
C PHE A 165 11.07 5.52 -5.67
N GLY A 166 11.20 6.27 -6.78
CA GLY A 166 12.31 6.23 -7.72
C GLY A 166 12.01 5.44 -9.01
N THR A 167 10.84 4.79 -9.10
CA THR A 167 10.43 4.00 -10.28
C THR A 167 9.50 4.75 -11.23
N GLY A 168 9.07 5.95 -10.85
CA GLY A 168 8.26 6.89 -11.63
C GLY A 168 8.96 8.24 -11.85
N ASN A 169 8.20 9.17 -12.44
CA ASN A 169 8.65 10.55 -12.67
C ASN A 169 7.97 11.52 -11.68
N SER A 170 8.13 11.31 -10.38
CA SER A 170 7.62 12.26 -9.41
C SER A 170 8.33 13.60 -9.50
N SER A 171 7.55 14.66 -9.73
CA SER A 171 8.05 16.02 -9.60
C SER A 171 8.14 16.41 -8.13
N PHE A 172 9.17 17.19 -7.78
CA PHE A 172 9.32 17.74 -6.43
C PHE A 172 8.08 18.51 -5.96
N SER A 173 7.44 19.26 -6.87
CA SER A 173 6.22 20.02 -6.58
C SER A 173 5.03 19.15 -6.19
N TRP A 174 4.97 17.91 -6.69
CA TRP A 174 3.95 16.95 -6.30
C TRP A 174 4.14 16.47 -4.85
N LEU A 175 5.38 16.12 -4.46
CA LEU A 175 5.70 15.75 -3.07
C LEU A 175 5.38 16.90 -2.10
N GLU A 176 5.71 18.13 -2.47
CA GLU A 176 5.42 19.31 -1.66
C GLU A 176 3.90 19.53 -1.47
N THR A 177 3.10 19.20 -2.49
CA THR A 177 1.63 19.37 -2.43
C THR A 177 0.98 18.24 -1.62
N LEU A 178 1.41 17.00 -1.84
CA LEU A 178 0.87 15.84 -1.13
C LEU A 178 1.30 15.83 0.35
N ARG A 179 2.53 16.26 0.64
CA ARG A 179 3.20 16.21 1.94
C ARG A 179 3.17 14.81 2.58
N PRO A 180 3.81 13.81 1.96
CA PRO A 180 3.90 12.48 2.57
C PRO A 180 4.73 12.53 3.86
N ASP A 181 4.43 11.62 4.77
CA ASP A 181 5.15 11.42 6.04
C ASP A 181 6.22 10.33 5.93
N VAL A 182 6.20 9.52 4.87
CA VAL A 182 7.15 8.43 4.64
C VAL A 182 7.43 8.31 3.14
N LEU A 183 8.71 8.13 2.79
CA LEU A 183 9.12 7.68 1.45
C LEU A 183 9.71 6.27 1.57
N LYS A 184 9.08 5.29 0.92
CA LYS A 184 9.61 3.93 0.82
C LYS A 184 10.44 3.83 -0.47
N ILE A 185 11.72 3.53 -0.31
CA ILE A 185 12.66 3.35 -1.43
C ILE A 185 12.38 1.97 -2.05
N ASP A 186 12.17 1.93 -3.37
CA ASP A 186 11.94 0.66 -4.06
C ASP A 186 13.11 -0.32 -3.85
N LYS A 187 12.77 -1.61 -3.74
CA LYS A 187 13.73 -2.68 -3.48
C LYS A 187 14.81 -2.80 -4.55
N SER A 188 14.56 -2.38 -5.80
CA SER A 188 15.57 -2.43 -6.87
C SER A 188 16.73 -1.47 -6.62
N PHE A 189 16.51 -0.40 -5.85
CA PHE A 189 17.56 0.53 -5.42
C PHE A 189 18.28 0.04 -4.16
N THR A 190 17.54 -0.51 -3.19
CA THR A 190 18.16 -1.02 -1.95
C THR A 190 19.02 -2.27 -2.20
N ALA A 191 18.69 -3.09 -3.20
CA ALA A 191 19.50 -4.23 -3.62
C ALA A 191 20.90 -3.86 -4.14
N ALA A 192 21.13 -2.59 -4.49
CA ALA A 192 22.41 -2.09 -4.98
C ALA A 192 23.27 -1.39 -3.91
N ILE A 193 22.78 -1.27 -2.67
CA ILE A 193 23.52 -0.66 -1.56
C ILE A 193 24.79 -1.46 -1.30
N GLY A 194 25.95 -0.78 -1.25
CA GLY A 194 27.26 -1.41 -1.08
C GLY A 194 27.89 -1.92 -2.38
N SER A 195 27.32 -1.58 -3.54
CA SER A 195 27.92 -1.79 -4.86
C SER A 195 28.22 -0.46 -5.57
N ASP A 196 29.17 -0.45 -6.50
CA ASP A 196 29.47 0.70 -7.38
C ASP A 196 28.44 0.87 -8.52
N ALA A 197 27.24 0.31 -8.39
CA ALA A 197 26.20 0.41 -9.40
C ALA A 197 25.50 1.76 -9.36
N VAL A 198 25.00 2.24 -10.51
CA VAL A 198 24.24 3.51 -10.65
C VAL A 198 23.08 3.64 -9.64
N ASN A 199 22.48 2.52 -9.24
CA ASN A 199 21.39 2.48 -8.25
C ASN A 199 21.79 2.92 -6.84
N SER A 200 23.08 2.88 -6.46
CA SER A 200 23.55 3.40 -5.17
C SER A 200 23.45 4.93 -5.13
N THR A 201 23.86 5.61 -6.20
CA THR A 201 23.72 7.08 -6.33
C THR A 201 22.27 7.54 -6.25
N VAL A 202 21.33 6.78 -6.85
CA VAL A 202 19.90 7.10 -6.77
C VAL A 202 19.38 6.99 -5.34
N THR A 203 19.81 5.97 -4.60
CA THR A 203 19.45 5.80 -3.19
C THR A 203 19.86 7.01 -2.35
N ASP A 204 21.10 7.50 -2.51
CA ASP A 204 21.59 8.68 -1.79
C ASP A 204 20.80 9.96 -2.12
N ILE A 205 20.41 10.12 -3.39
CA ILE A 205 19.57 11.25 -3.84
C ILE A 205 18.19 11.19 -3.16
N ILE A 206 17.57 10.01 -3.08
CA ILE A 206 16.26 9.84 -2.43
C ILE A 206 16.37 10.15 -0.93
N ILE A 207 17.42 9.67 -0.26
CA ILE A 207 17.67 9.99 1.16
C ILE A 207 17.86 11.50 1.37
N ALA A 208 18.67 12.15 0.54
CA ALA A 208 18.88 13.59 0.61
C ALA A 208 17.59 14.39 0.35
N LEU A 209 16.73 13.89 -0.54
CA LEU A 209 15.41 14.47 -0.78
C LEU A 209 14.49 14.35 0.45
N GLY A 210 14.41 13.17 1.06
CA GLY A 210 13.64 12.95 2.29
C GLY A 210 14.07 13.90 3.42
N GLN A 211 15.39 14.01 3.63
CA GLN A 211 15.95 14.95 4.61
C GLN A 211 15.57 16.41 4.34
N ARG A 212 15.57 16.85 3.07
CA ARG A 212 15.16 18.21 2.69
C ARG A 212 13.67 18.47 2.91
N LEU A 213 12.85 17.45 2.76
CA LEU A 213 11.41 17.51 2.99
C LEU A 213 11.02 17.30 4.46
N ASN A 214 11.99 17.01 5.34
CA ASN A 214 11.79 16.60 6.73
C ASN A 214 10.91 15.35 6.86
N ILE A 215 11.19 14.36 6.02
CA ILE A 215 10.56 13.02 5.98
C ILE A 215 11.57 11.98 6.44
#